data_AF-A0A6J5JYG5-F1
#
_entry.id   AF-A0A6J5JYG5-F1
#
_cell.length_a   1.000
_cell.length_b   1.000
_cell.length_c   1.000
_cell.angle_alpha   90.00
_cell.angle_beta   90.00
_cell.angle_gamma   90.00
#
_symmetry.space_group_name_H-M   'P 1'
#
loop_
_entity.id
_entity.type
_entity.pdbx_description
1 polymer ?
#
loop_
_entity_poly.entity_id
_entity_poly.type
_entity_poly.pdbx_seq_one_letter_code
_entity_poly.pdbx_strand_id
1 'polypeptide(L)'
;MYSIALGLLTLDFDTALIMVSNNGDYDWMNEEWRDIRQEIVILQGETSAKVIGVTGRFAEKGPHTVEIISPHIFIESEVVEHLLTKPDTAGLSETNVWGAVRTKRFSWGKLISLNWRELGYAPGGMEYCILPTDGPAISMGFLRLDWNGLRIRPSS
;
A
#
# COMPACT_ATOMS: atom_id res chain seq x y z
N MET A 1 -7.18 12.06 12.90
CA MET A 1 -6.58 12.44 11.62
C MET A 1 -5.09 12.21 11.72
N TYR A 2 -4.52 11.45 10.79
CA TYR A 2 -3.11 11.13 10.68
C TYR A 2 -2.51 11.83 9.46
N SER A 3 -1.19 12.01 9.45
CA SER A 3 -0.47 12.62 8.34
C SER A 3 0.86 11.91 8.08
N ILE A 4 1.20 11.67 6.82
CA ILE A 4 2.48 11.10 6.37
C ILE A 4 3.16 12.12 5.44
N ALA A 5 4.36 12.56 5.79
CA ALA A 5 5.16 13.44 4.95
C ALA A 5 6.20 12.61 4.17
N LEU A 6 6.21 12.76 2.85
CA LEU A 6 7.06 11.99 1.93
C LEU A 6 7.97 12.91 1.11
N GLY A 7 8.56 13.92 1.73
CA GLY A 7 9.37 14.92 1.03
C GLY A 7 8.52 15.88 0.19
N LEU A 8 8.09 15.48 -1.00
CA LEU A 8 7.34 16.33 -1.94
C LEU A 8 5.82 16.35 -1.69
N LEU A 9 5.30 15.31 -1.05
CA LEU A 9 3.88 15.11 -0.83
C LEU A 9 3.58 14.84 0.64
N THR A 10 2.41 15.30 1.08
CA THR A 10 1.82 14.97 2.37
C THR A 10 0.48 14.28 2.16
N LEU A 11 0.29 13.15 2.85
CA LEU A 11 -0.94 12.36 2.84
C LEU A 11 -1.67 12.57 4.16
N ASP A 12 -2.90 13.08 4.13
CA ASP A 12 -3.76 13.18 5.31
C ASP A 12 -4.93 12.21 5.20
N PHE A 13 -5.23 11.50 6.30
CA PHE A 13 -6.30 10.50 6.33
C PHE A 13 -6.87 10.31 7.74
N ASP A 14 -8.13 9.91 7.83
CA ASP A 14 -8.82 9.75 9.12
C ASP A 14 -8.58 8.38 9.75
N THR A 15 -8.48 7.35 8.90
CA THR A 15 -8.35 5.95 9.31
C THR A 15 -7.32 5.24 8.45
N ALA A 16 -6.48 4.45 9.10
CA ALA A 16 -5.65 3.43 8.46
C ALA A 16 -6.11 2.04 8.91
N LEU A 17 -6.09 1.12 7.96
CA LEU A 17 -6.37 -0.30 8.10
C LEU A 17 -5.19 -1.06 7.51
N ILE A 18 -4.92 -2.25 8.02
CA ILE A 18 -3.89 -3.11 7.44
C ILE A 18 -4.62 -4.28 6.82
N MET A 19 -4.52 -4.41 5.49
CA MET A 19 -5.23 -5.46 4.76
C MET A 19 -4.35 -6.68 4.69
N VAL A 20 -4.71 -7.69 5.47
CA VAL A 20 -4.18 -9.04 5.28
C VAL A 20 -5.26 -9.90 4.63
N SER A 21 -4.92 -10.60 3.55
CA SER A 21 -5.88 -11.40 2.79
C SER A 21 -6.28 -12.69 3.55
N ASN A 22 -7.43 -13.26 3.15
CA ASN A 22 -8.27 -14.10 4.00
C ASN A 22 -8.09 -15.64 3.90
N ASN A 23 -7.00 -16.20 3.38
CA ASN A 23 -7.05 -17.63 3.00
C ASN A 23 -5.80 -18.46 3.33
N GLY A 24 -5.53 -18.63 4.62
CA GLY A 24 -4.65 -19.68 5.15
C GLY A 24 -5.09 -20.13 6.54
N ASP A 25 -4.72 -21.34 6.95
CA ASP A 25 -4.74 -21.75 8.36
C ASP A 25 -3.60 -21.03 9.07
N TYR A 26 -3.90 -20.33 10.16
CA TYR A 26 -2.94 -19.48 10.87
C TYR A 26 -2.82 -19.86 12.35
N ASP A 27 -1.64 -20.27 12.80
CA ASP A 27 -1.30 -20.33 14.24
C ASP A 27 -1.06 -18.93 14.85
N TRP A 28 -1.09 -17.87 14.03
CA TRP A 28 -0.68 -16.52 14.42
C TRP A 28 -1.53 -15.38 13.85
N MET A 29 -2.70 -15.66 13.26
CA MET A 29 -3.53 -14.64 12.60
C MET A 29 -5.00 -15.09 12.57
N ASN A 30 -5.79 -14.71 13.56
CA ASN A 30 -7.20 -15.09 13.60
C ASN A 30 -8.04 -14.30 12.57
N GLU A 31 -9.17 -14.88 12.17
CA GLU A 31 -10.22 -14.27 11.33
C GLU A 31 -10.79 -12.94 11.91
N GLU A 32 -10.51 -12.66 13.18
CA GLU A 32 -10.94 -11.48 13.93
C GLU A 32 -10.34 -10.16 13.42
N TRP A 33 -9.34 -10.16 12.54
CA TRP A 33 -8.55 -8.96 12.20
C TRP A 33 -8.87 -8.35 10.82
N ARG A 34 -9.97 -8.80 10.20
CA ARG A 34 -10.46 -8.27 8.91
C ARG A 34 -11.11 -6.89 9.10
N ASP A 35 -10.62 -5.88 8.38
CA ASP A 35 -11.20 -4.53 8.34
C ASP A 35 -11.38 -3.87 9.74
N ILE A 36 -10.55 -4.20 10.72
CA ILE A 36 -10.55 -3.53 12.03
C ILE A 36 -9.60 -2.33 12.02
N ARG A 37 -10.14 -1.17 12.40
CA ARG A 37 -9.36 0.05 12.64
C ARG A 37 -8.25 -0.23 13.65
N GLN A 38 -7.01 -0.04 13.22
CA GLN A 38 -5.84 -0.18 14.09
C GLN A 38 -5.40 1.20 14.59
N GLU A 39 -4.98 1.25 15.85
CA GLU A 39 -4.15 2.36 16.32
C GLU A 39 -2.75 2.23 15.71
N ILE A 40 -2.25 3.31 15.14
CA ILE A 40 -0.95 3.33 14.44
C ILE A 40 -0.04 4.43 14.99
N VAL A 41 1.25 4.15 14.95
CA VAL A 41 2.36 5.10 15.12
C VAL A 41 3.04 5.26 13.78
N ILE A 42 3.34 6.50 13.43
CA ILE A 42 4.03 6.87 12.19
C ILE A 42 5.40 7.42 12.56
N LEU A 43 6.45 6.75 12.12
CA LEU A 43 7.82 7.25 12.20
C LEU A 43 8.19 7.88 10.86
N GLN A 44 8.29 9.20 10.83
CA GLN A 44 8.63 9.95 9.62
C GLN A 44 10.14 9.83 9.33
N GLY A 45 10.49 9.53 8.09
CA GLY A 45 11.79 9.79 7.48
C GLY A 45 11.72 11.01 6.57
N GLU A 46 12.79 11.29 5.83
CA GLU A 46 12.83 12.45 4.92
C GLU A 46 11.94 12.26 3.68
N THR A 47 11.95 11.06 3.10
CA THR A 47 11.22 10.72 1.86
C THR A 47 10.33 9.48 1.99
N SER A 48 10.24 8.93 3.19
CA SER A 48 9.47 7.74 3.52
C SER A 48 8.94 7.83 4.94
N ALA A 49 7.97 6.99 5.27
CA ALA A 49 7.49 6.83 6.63
C ALA A 49 7.30 5.35 6.95
N LYS A 50 7.54 5.00 8.21
CA LYS A 50 7.24 3.67 8.74
C LYS A 50 5.96 3.73 9.54
N VAL A 51 4.98 2.94 9.14
CA VAL A 51 3.69 2.79 9.83
C VAL A 51 3.71 1.51 10.65
N ILE A 52 3.54 1.66 11.96
CA ILE A 52 3.58 0.59 12.95
C ILE A 52 2.22 0.57 13.66
N GLY A 53 1.60 -0.59 13.82
CA GLY A 53 0.39 -0.75 14.60
C GLY A 53 0.75 -0.98 16.07
N VAL A 54 -0.05 -0.41 16.96
CA VAL A 54 0.25 -0.34 18.40
C VAL A 54 -0.22 -1.60 19.15
N THR A 55 -1.20 -2.31 18.59
CA THR A 55 -1.88 -3.41 19.27
C THR A 55 -1.76 -4.73 18.51
N GLY A 56 -1.75 -5.83 19.27
CA GLY A 56 -1.76 -7.20 18.75
C GLY A 56 -0.43 -7.62 18.10
N ARG A 57 -0.47 -8.76 17.39
CA ARG A 57 0.70 -9.31 16.67
C ARG A 57 1.20 -8.41 15.53
N PHE A 58 0.50 -7.32 15.21
CA PHE A 58 1.02 -6.31 14.30
C PHE A 58 2.15 -5.49 14.92
N ALA A 59 2.15 -5.27 16.24
CA ALA A 59 3.32 -4.71 16.92
C ALA A 59 4.57 -5.63 16.78
N GLU A 60 4.34 -6.92 16.52
CA GLU A 60 5.38 -7.95 16.37
C GLU A 60 5.80 -8.18 14.91
N LYS A 61 4.96 -7.82 13.93
CA LYS A 61 5.25 -7.91 12.49
C LYS A 61 5.59 -6.53 11.95
N GLY A 62 6.82 -6.39 11.48
CA GLY A 62 7.52 -5.12 11.32
C GLY A 62 6.81 -3.99 10.54
N PRO A 63 7.39 -2.78 10.59
CA PRO A 63 6.81 -1.55 10.03
C PRO A 63 6.49 -1.68 8.53
N HIS A 64 5.34 -1.13 8.11
CA HIS A 64 5.07 -0.88 6.70
C HIS A 64 5.73 0.41 6.25
N THR A 65 6.59 0.32 5.25
CA THR A 65 7.17 1.50 4.62
C THR A 65 6.18 2.08 3.61
N VAL A 66 5.90 3.37 3.78
CA VAL A 66 5.22 4.22 2.80
C VAL A 66 6.27 5.14 2.20
N GLU A 67 6.40 5.17 0.89
CA GLU A 67 7.45 5.97 0.24
C GLU A 67 7.06 6.38 -1.18
N ILE A 68 7.64 7.49 -1.65
CA ILE A 68 7.59 7.82 -3.08
C ILE A 68 8.44 6.80 -3.83
N ILE A 69 7.88 6.25 -4.92
CA ILE A 69 8.60 5.28 -5.76
C ILE A 69 9.76 5.99 -6.46
N SER A 70 10.95 5.37 -6.40
CA SER A 70 12.16 5.83 -7.09
C SER A 70 12.58 4.81 -8.17
N PRO A 71 12.86 5.24 -9.42
CA PRO A 71 12.74 6.62 -9.93
C PRO A 71 11.27 7.12 -9.90
N HIS A 72 11.08 8.44 -9.92
CA HIS A 72 9.73 9.03 -9.88
C HIS A 72 8.88 8.57 -11.06
N ILE A 73 7.73 7.99 -10.75
CA ILE A 73 6.76 7.47 -11.72
C ILE A 73 5.53 8.37 -11.75
N PHE A 74 5.05 8.72 -12.94
CA PHE A 74 3.90 9.62 -13.12
C PHE A 74 2.76 9.02 -13.94
N ILE A 75 2.93 7.81 -14.48
CA ILE A 75 1.90 7.15 -15.28
C ILE A 75 1.60 5.73 -14.78
N GLU A 76 0.38 5.27 -15.03
CA GLU A 76 -0.14 4.00 -14.53
C GLU A 76 0.65 2.79 -15.04
N SER A 77 1.07 2.78 -16.32
CA SER A 77 1.84 1.68 -16.90
C SER A 77 3.18 1.48 -16.19
N GLU A 78 3.89 2.57 -15.90
CA GLU A 78 5.15 2.53 -15.15
C GLU A 78 4.94 2.03 -13.71
N VAL A 79 3.81 2.34 -13.06
CA VAL A 79 3.51 1.77 -11.73
C VAL A 79 3.33 0.25 -11.81
N VAL A 80 2.66 -0.25 -12.85
CA VAL A 80 2.48 -1.68 -13.07
C VAL A 80 3.82 -2.35 -13.38
N GLU A 81 4.66 -1.73 -14.21
CA GLU A 81 6.04 -2.17 -14.46
C GLU A 81 6.87 -2.20 -13.17
N HIS A 82 6.74 -1.20 -12.30
CA HIS A 82 7.42 -1.20 -11.01
C HIS A 82 6.99 -2.40 -10.15
N LEU A 83 5.69 -2.69 -10.06
CA LEU A 83 5.18 -3.87 -9.36
C LEU A 83 5.72 -5.18 -9.96
N LEU A 84 5.94 -5.21 -11.29
CA LEU A 84 6.51 -6.34 -12.03
C LEU A 84 8.00 -6.59 -11.79
N THR A 85 8.77 -5.58 -11.38
CA THR A 85 10.22 -5.72 -11.15
C THR A 85 10.58 -6.29 -9.77
N LYS A 86 9.59 -6.56 -8.91
CA LYS A 86 9.84 -7.07 -7.57
C LYS A 86 10.39 -8.51 -7.61
N PRO A 87 11.24 -8.90 -6.64
CA PRO A 87 11.86 -10.24 -6.64
C PRO A 87 10.83 -11.37 -6.68
N ASP A 88 9.68 -11.14 -6.04
CA ASP A 88 8.62 -12.11 -5.92
C ASP A 88 7.83 -12.29 -7.22
N THR A 89 7.94 -11.44 -8.24
CA THR A 89 7.25 -11.63 -9.55
C THR A 89 8.12 -12.30 -10.62
N ALA A 90 9.36 -12.69 -10.29
CA ALA A 90 10.28 -13.31 -11.23
C ALA A 90 9.72 -14.64 -11.78
N GLY A 91 9.42 -14.68 -13.08
CA GLY A 91 8.89 -15.86 -13.78
C GLY A 91 7.39 -15.84 -14.04
N LEU A 92 6.66 -14.83 -13.55
CA LEU A 92 5.27 -14.60 -13.95
C LEU A 92 5.23 -13.94 -15.33
N SER A 93 4.26 -14.33 -16.17
CA SER A 93 4.01 -13.61 -17.41
C SER A 93 3.44 -12.22 -17.10
N GLU A 94 3.82 -11.24 -17.92
CA GLU A 94 3.28 -9.89 -17.85
C GLU A 94 1.73 -9.92 -17.84
N THR A 95 1.13 -10.71 -18.73
CA THR A 95 -0.33 -10.89 -18.81
C THR A 95 -0.98 -11.34 -17.50
N ASN A 96 -0.34 -12.24 -16.75
CA ASN A 96 -0.88 -12.72 -15.47
C ASN A 96 -0.89 -11.61 -14.41
N VAL A 97 0.16 -10.79 -14.37
CA VAL A 97 0.26 -9.67 -13.42
C VAL A 97 -0.71 -8.57 -13.77
N TRP A 98 -0.84 -8.19 -15.05
CA TRP A 98 -1.89 -7.27 -15.49
C TRP A 98 -3.29 -7.79 -15.12
N GLY A 99 -3.51 -9.11 -15.23
CA GLY A 99 -4.74 -9.76 -14.81
C GLY A 99 -5.04 -9.64 -13.31
N ALA A 100 -4.01 -9.51 -12.47
CA ALA A 100 -4.09 -9.36 -11.02
C ALA A 100 -4.11 -7.90 -10.53
N VAL A 101 -3.83 -6.94 -11.41
CA VAL A 101 -3.90 -5.51 -11.11
C VAL A 101 -5.33 -5.00 -11.24
N ARG A 102 -5.74 -4.14 -10.31
CA ARG A 102 -6.99 -3.39 -10.36
C ARG A 102 -6.70 -1.91 -10.15
N THR A 103 -7.32 -1.06 -10.96
CA THR A 103 -7.23 0.39 -10.83
C THR A 103 -8.58 0.98 -10.47
N LYS A 104 -8.63 1.83 -9.45
CA LYS A 104 -9.81 2.59 -9.05
C LYS A 104 -9.49 4.08 -9.01
N ARG A 105 -10.39 4.91 -9.54
CA ARG A 105 -10.23 6.38 -9.58
C ARG A 105 -10.82 7.03 -8.33
N PHE A 106 -10.15 8.09 -7.87
CA PHE A 106 -10.54 8.94 -6.74
C PHE A 106 -10.29 10.41 -7.10
N SER A 107 -10.78 11.34 -6.28
CA SER A 107 -10.57 12.78 -6.48
C SER A 107 -9.08 13.18 -6.42
N TRP A 108 -8.29 12.46 -5.63
CA TRP A 108 -6.85 12.68 -5.48
C TRP A 108 -5.99 11.99 -6.55
N GLY A 109 -6.56 11.13 -7.41
CA GLY A 109 -5.81 10.37 -8.42
C GLY A 109 -6.32 8.95 -8.62
N LYS A 110 -5.41 7.97 -8.72
CA LYS A 110 -5.74 6.56 -8.92
C LYS A 110 -5.15 5.68 -7.82
N LEU A 111 -5.94 4.76 -7.31
CA LEU A 111 -5.47 3.63 -6.51
C LEU A 111 -5.20 2.46 -7.45
N ILE A 112 -3.98 1.95 -7.45
CA ILE A 112 -3.57 0.76 -8.19
C ILE A 112 -3.31 -0.32 -7.13
N SER A 113 -3.94 -1.48 -7.27
CA SER A 113 -3.80 -2.58 -6.33
C SER A 113 -3.45 -3.88 -7.02
N LEU A 114 -2.50 -4.63 -6.45
CA LEU A 114 -2.07 -5.94 -6.94
C LEU A 114 -2.54 -7.04 -5.99
N ASN A 115 -3.27 -8.01 -6.53
CA ASN A 115 -3.70 -9.20 -5.79
C ASN A 115 -2.67 -10.33 -5.92
N TRP A 116 -1.79 -10.47 -4.95
CA TRP A 116 -0.76 -11.52 -4.96
C TRP A 116 -1.33 -12.94 -4.94
N ARG A 117 -2.57 -13.11 -4.47
CA ARG A 117 -3.24 -14.42 -4.49
C ARG A 117 -3.64 -14.85 -5.91
N GLU A 118 -4.05 -13.91 -6.75
CA GLU A 118 -4.35 -14.19 -8.16
C GLU A 118 -3.08 -14.64 -8.91
N LEU A 119 -1.90 -14.39 -8.34
CA LEU A 119 -0.61 -14.83 -8.84
C LEU A 119 -0.09 -16.13 -8.19
N GLY A 120 -0.88 -16.77 -7.32
CA GLY A 120 -0.52 -18.06 -6.71
C GLY A 120 0.35 -17.97 -5.45
N TYR A 121 0.57 -16.77 -4.89
CA TYR A 121 1.33 -16.60 -3.66
C TYR A 121 0.44 -16.86 -2.44
N ALA A 122 0.99 -17.53 -1.43
CA ALA A 122 0.35 -17.79 -0.15
C ALA A 122 1.32 -17.47 1.01
N PRO A 123 0.95 -16.56 1.94
CA PRO A 123 -0.25 -15.73 1.93
C PRO A 123 -0.15 -14.61 0.87
N GLY A 124 -1.04 -14.62 -0.12
CA GLY A 124 -1.09 -13.60 -1.17
C GLY A 124 -1.95 -12.42 -0.76
N GLY A 125 -1.34 -11.31 -0.34
CA GLY A 125 -2.01 -10.08 0.11
C GLY A 125 -2.45 -9.13 -1.02
N MET A 126 -3.11 -8.03 -0.64
CA MET A 126 -3.37 -6.91 -1.54
C MET A 126 -2.31 -5.83 -1.31
N GLU A 127 -1.48 -5.60 -2.31
CA GLU A 127 -0.53 -4.48 -2.30
C GLU A 127 -1.14 -3.27 -2.99
N TYR A 128 -0.81 -2.06 -2.51
CA TYR A 128 -1.38 -0.81 -2.97
C TYR A 128 -0.28 0.17 -3.41
N CYS A 129 -0.54 0.83 -4.53
CA CYS A 129 0.16 2.02 -4.99
C CYS A 129 -0.86 3.14 -5.23
N ILE A 130 -0.46 4.36 -4.89
CA ILE A 130 -1.23 5.57 -5.14
C ILE A 130 -0.54 6.30 -6.29
N LEU A 131 -1.29 6.69 -7.30
CA LEU A 131 -0.84 7.59 -8.35
C LEU A 131 -1.62 8.91 -8.23
N PRO A 132 -1.05 9.93 -7.57
CA PRO A 132 -1.69 11.24 -7.42
C PRO A 132 -1.90 11.93 -8.78
N THR A 133 -2.88 12.83 -8.87
CA THR A 133 -3.08 13.65 -10.08
C THR A 133 -1.87 14.52 -10.40
N ASP A 134 -1.27 15.14 -9.38
CA ASP A 134 -0.23 16.15 -9.52
C ASP A 134 1.05 15.77 -8.75
N GLY A 135 1.45 14.50 -8.77
CA GLY A 135 2.62 14.04 -8.03
C GLY A 135 3.11 12.65 -8.40
N PRO A 136 4.31 12.26 -7.92
CA PRO A 136 4.87 10.94 -8.19
C PRO A 136 4.08 9.85 -7.48
N ALA A 137 4.15 8.64 -8.01
CA ALA A 137 3.54 7.46 -7.43
C ALA A 137 4.13 7.14 -6.05
N ILE A 138 3.27 6.68 -5.15
CA ILE A 138 3.59 6.33 -3.77
C ILE A 138 3.31 4.83 -3.57
N SER A 139 4.31 4.11 -3.07
CA SER A 139 4.13 2.75 -2.59
C SER A 139 3.53 2.78 -1.19
N MET A 140 2.44 2.05 -1.00
CA MET A 140 1.81 1.85 0.32
C MET A 140 2.08 0.44 0.86
N GLY A 141 2.70 -0.44 0.08
CA GLY A 141 2.80 -1.86 0.39
C GLY A 141 1.40 -2.44 0.69
N PHE A 142 1.27 -3.15 1.82
CA PHE A 142 -0.01 -3.74 2.25
C PHE A 142 -0.87 -2.82 3.12
N LEU A 143 -0.47 -1.56 3.30
CA LEU A 143 -1.22 -0.59 4.09
C LEU A 143 -2.43 -0.08 3.30
N ARG A 144 -3.62 -0.20 3.89
CA ARG A 144 -4.86 0.36 3.34
C ARG A 144 -5.27 1.60 4.12
N LEU A 145 -5.51 2.70 3.45
CA LEU A 145 -6.11 3.87 4.08
C LEU A 145 -7.61 3.90 3.80
N ASP A 146 -8.33 4.78 4.49
CA ASP A 146 -9.63 5.22 3.99
C ASP A 146 -9.44 6.02 2.69
N TRP A 147 -9.53 5.33 1.56
CA TRP A 147 -9.31 5.92 0.24
C TRP A 147 -10.27 7.06 -0.09
N ASN A 148 -11.48 7.05 0.48
CA ASN A 148 -12.45 8.12 0.26
C ASN A 148 -12.11 9.38 1.06
N GLY A 149 -11.58 9.20 2.28
CA GLY A 149 -11.13 10.28 3.16
C GLY A 149 -9.70 10.78 2.89
N LEU A 150 -8.92 10.06 2.09
CA LEU A 150 -7.54 10.42 1.78
C LEU A 150 -7.45 11.77 1.06
N ARG A 151 -6.55 12.62 1.54
CA ARG A 151 -6.15 13.87 0.90
C ARG A 151 -4.65 13.82 0.61
N ILE A 152 -4.27 14.25 -0.58
CA ILE A 152 -2.86 14.36 -0.99
C ILE A 152 -2.62 15.82 -1.34
N ARG A 153 -1.56 16.39 -0.79
CA ARG A 153 -1.20 17.79 -1.02
C ARG A 153 0.32 17.96 -1.09
N PRO A 154 0.82 18.98 -1.80
CA PRO A 154 2.25 19.29 -1.81
C PRO A 154 2.76 19.55 -0.39
N SER A 155 3.96 19.06 -0.08
CA SER A 155 4.68 19.47 1.12
C SER A 155 5.23 20.88 0.92
N SER A 156 5.05 21.74 1.93
CA SER A 156 5.52 23.13 1.94
C SER A 156 6.97 23.25 2.37
#